data_AF-A0A285CPS3-F1
#
_entry.id   AF-A0A285CPS3-F1
#
_cell.length_a   1.000
_cell.length_b   1.000
_cell.length_c   1.000
_cell.angle_alpha   90.00
_cell.angle_beta   90.00
_cell.angle_gamma   90.00
#
_symmetry.space_group_name_H-M   'P 1'
#
loop_
_entity.id
_entity.type
_entity.pdbx_description
1 polymer ?
#
loop_
_entity_poly.entity_id
_entity_poly.type
_entity_poly.pdbx_seq_one_letter_code
_entity_poly.pdbx_strand_id
1 'polypeptide(L)'
;MISSALPVVLALAMAISGGLAAPAGAACFADYKAKQDHPLRLHYGVAEVSDNPCNTRAAARELAPRLAAGGWTLLNVLSTFGPEGLDERKASAGRYFLRY
;
A
#
# COMPACT_ATOMS: atom_id res chain seq x y z
N MET A 1 -45.96 22.38 -43.53
CA MET A 1 -46.02 22.43 -42.06
C MET A 1 -44.84 21.64 -41.52
N ILE A 2 -43.79 22.38 -41.18
CA ILE A 2 -42.58 21.90 -40.53
C ILE A 2 -42.95 21.66 -39.07
N SER A 3 -43.10 20.40 -38.64
CA SER A 3 -43.39 20.08 -37.24
C SER A 3 -42.70 18.79 -36.79
N SER A 4 -41.65 19.00 -36.01
CA SER A 4 -41.53 18.42 -34.67
C SER A 4 -41.12 16.96 -34.50
N ALA A 5 -40.27 16.39 -35.35
CA ALA A 5 -39.69 15.06 -35.10
C ALA A 5 -38.18 15.05 -34.79
N LEU A 6 -37.51 16.21 -34.68
CA LEU A 6 -36.04 16.27 -34.68
C LEU A 6 -35.27 16.60 -33.38
N PRO A 7 -35.83 16.99 -32.21
CA PRO A 7 -34.95 17.26 -31.07
C PRO A 7 -34.88 16.13 -30.04
N VAL A 8 -35.81 15.16 -30.04
CA VAL A 8 -35.94 14.23 -28.89
C VAL A 8 -35.02 13.00 -28.98
N VAL A 9 -34.55 12.63 -30.17
CA VAL A 9 -33.65 11.46 -30.32
C VAL A 9 -32.20 11.79 -29.93
N LEU A 10 -31.82 13.08 -29.90
CA LEU A 10 -30.46 13.50 -29.57
C LEU A 10 -30.20 13.61 -28.05
N ALA A 11 -31.19 13.37 -27.20
CA ALA A 11 -31.06 13.52 -25.75
C ALA A 11 -30.68 12.22 -25.00
N LEU A 12 -30.58 11.07 -25.69
CA LEU A 12 -30.46 9.75 -25.04
C LEU A 12 -29.08 9.07 -25.15
N ALA A 13 -28.01 9.82 -25.45
CA ALA A 13 -26.66 9.25 -25.62
C ALA A 13 -25.67 9.61 -24.49
N MET A 14 -26.11 10.32 -23.45
CA MET A 14 -25.20 10.96 -22.49
C MET A 14 -25.51 10.57 -21.04
N ALA A 15 -25.57 9.28 -20.73
CA ALA A 15 -25.85 8.86 -19.34
C ALA A 15 -25.20 7.55 -18.90
N ILE A 16 -24.11 7.09 -19.53
CA ILE A 16 -23.40 5.88 -19.08
C ILE A 16 -21.89 6.12 -19.09
N SER A 17 -21.45 7.04 -18.25
CA SER A 17 -20.04 7.19 -17.86
C SER A 17 -19.93 7.20 -16.34
N GLY A 18 -20.66 6.32 -15.67
CA GLY A 18 -20.46 6.01 -14.26
C GLY A 18 -19.19 5.17 -14.12
N GLY A 19 -18.03 5.81 -14.30
CA GLY A 19 -16.75 5.19 -14.00
C GLY A 19 -16.76 4.73 -12.56
N LEU A 20 -16.50 3.45 -12.34
CA LEU A 20 -16.20 2.90 -11.02
C LEU A 20 -14.98 3.66 -10.49
N ALA A 21 -15.22 4.70 -9.70
CA ALA A 21 -14.18 5.33 -8.91
C ALA A 21 -13.76 4.31 -7.86
N ALA A 22 -12.84 3.42 -8.23
CA ALA A 22 -12.11 2.63 -7.25
C ALA A 22 -11.50 3.64 -6.27
N PRO A 23 -11.63 3.44 -4.95
CA PRO A 23 -10.93 4.29 -4.00
C PRO A 23 -9.46 4.26 -4.39
N ALA A 24 -8.89 5.43 -4.65
CA ALA A 24 -7.45 5.57 -4.82
C ALA A 24 -6.83 5.22 -3.46
N GLY A 25 -6.54 3.94 -3.26
CA GLY A 25 -5.90 3.45 -2.06
C GLY A 25 -4.53 4.11 -1.97
N ALA A 26 -4.36 5.02 -1.02
CA ALA A 26 -3.03 5.53 -0.70
C ALA A 26 -2.15 4.34 -0.30
N ALA A 27 -0.98 4.21 -0.94
CA ALA A 27 -0.03 3.15 -0.59
C ALA A 27 0.39 3.33 0.88
N CYS A 28 0.41 2.22 1.62
CA CYS A 28 0.75 2.20 3.02
C CYS A 28 2.09 1.49 3.21
N PHE A 29 2.96 2.10 3.99
CA PHE A 29 4.27 1.55 4.31
C PHE A 29 4.39 1.37 5.82
N ALA A 30 5.20 0.39 6.20
CA ALA A 30 5.54 0.11 7.57
C ALA A 30 7.06 0.01 7.69
N ASP A 31 7.62 0.68 8.69
CA ASP A 31 9.00 0.46 9.08
C ASP A 31 9.09 -0.45 10.29
N TYR A 32 10.10 -1.31 10.28
CA TYR A 32 10.15 -2.42 11.21
C TYR A 32 11.58 -2.78 11.59
N LYS A 33 11.68 -3.53 12.68
CA LYS A 33 12.91 -4.21 13.12
C LYS A 33 12.70 -5.71 13.03
N ALA A 34 13.68 -6.42 12.52
CA ALA A 34 13.67 -7.88 12.47
C ALA A 34 15.02 -8.45 12.88
N LYS A 35 15.00 -9.72 13.32
CA LYS A 35 16.20 -10.47 13.70
C LYS A 35 16.30 -11.82 13.01
N GLN A 36 17.52 -12.29 12.84
CA GLN A 36 17.85 -13.68 12.57
C GLN A 36 18.66 -14.19 13.75
N ASP A 37 18.44 -15.43 14.17
CA ASP A 37 19.23 -16.08 15.20
C ASP A 37 20.25 -17.03 14.55
N HIS A 38 21.40 -17.27 15.20
CA HIS A 38 22.44 -18.22 14.79
C HIS A 38 22.97 -18.10 13.33
N PRO A 39 23.76 -17.05 12.96
CA PRO A 39 24.28 -15.99 13.81
C PRO A 39 23.26 -14.88 14.05
N LEU A 40 23.37 -14.20 15.20
CA LEU A 40 22.50 -13.06 15.51
C LEU A 40 22.72 -11.94 14.50
N ARG A 41 21.68 -11.60 13.75
CA ARG A 41 21.67 -10.45 12.83
C ARG A 41 20.44 -9.61 13.12
N LEU A 42 20.60 -8.29 13.08
CA LEU A 42 19.51 -7.34 13.21
C LEU A 42 19.44 -6.50 11.95
N HIS A 43 18.23 -6.09 11.57
CA HIS A 43 18.09 -5.02 10.60
C HIS A 43 16.83 -4.20 10.82
N TYR A 44 16.90 -2.99 10.28
CA TYR A 44 15.76 -2.13 10.01
C TYR A 44 15.32 -2.35 8.56
N GLY A 45 14.02 -2.26 8.28
CA GLY A 45 13.46 -2.37 6.95
C GLY A 45 12.23 -1.51 6.79
N VAL A 46 11.85 -1.30 5.53
CA VAL A 46 10.61 -0.65 5.14
C VAL A 46 9.92 -1.57 4.16
N ALA A 47 8.62 -1.77 4.32
CA ALA A 47 7.83 -2.61 3.43
C ALA A 47 6.49 -1.95 3.12
N GLU A 48 6.02 -2.14 1.89
CA GLU A 48 4.64 -1.83 1.54
C GLU A 48 3.71 -2.89 2.16
N VAL A 49 2.60 -2.43 2.73
CA VAL A 49 1.57 -3.26 3.38
C VAL A 49 0.20 -2.94 2.81
N SER A 50 -0.66 -3.95 2.79
CA SER A 50 -1.93 -3.93 2.06
C SER A 50 -3.04 -3.19 2.82
N ASP A 51 -2.89 -3.03 4.14
CA ASP A 51 -3.95 -2.48 4.99
C ASP A 51 -4.05 -0.96 4.93
N ASN A 52 -5.21 -0.48 4.48
CA ASN A 52 -5.64 0.92 4.50
C ASN A 52 -6.88 1.07 5.40
N PRO A 53 -6.88 1.96 6.42
CA PRO A 53 -5.79 2.88 6.79
C PRO A 53 -4.58 2.15 7.36
N CYS A 54 -3.40 2.75 7.18
CA CYS A 54 -2.11 2.14 7.54
C CYS A 54 -2.05 1.77 9.03
N ASN A 55 -2.37 0.52 9.35
CA ASN A 55 -2.55 0.05 10.72
C ASN A 55 -1.34 -0.79 11.16
N THR A 56 -0.68 -0.39 12.24
CA THR A 56 0.52 -1.08 12.75
C THR A 56 0.29 -2.55 13.08
N ARG A 57 -0.84 -2.90 13.71
CA ARG A 57 -1.13 -4.29 14.09
C ARG A 57 -1.37 -5.15 12.86
N ALA A 58 -2.03 -4.58 11.86
CA ALA A 58 -2.35 -5.24 10.61
C ALA A 58 -1.08 -5.44 9.77
N ALA A 59 -0.24 -4.41 9.65
CA ALA A 59 1.10 -4.48 9.09
C ALA A 59 1.96 -5.57 9.76
N ALA A 60 1.92 -5.70 11.09
CA ALA A 60 2.68 -6.74 11.79
C ALA A 60 2.22 -8.16 11.41
N ARG A 61 0.90 -8.38 11.28
CA ARG A 61 0.35 -9.68 10.85
C ARG A 61 0.73 -10.03 9.42
N GLU A 62 0.81 -9.04 8.55
CA GLU A 62 1.23 -9.21 7.17
C GLU A 62 2.74 -9.46 7.04
N LEU A 63 3.55 -8.68 7.76
CA LEU A 63 5.01 -8.73 7.66
C LEU A 63 5.63 -9.94 8.34
N ALA A 64 5.06 -10.42 9.45
CA ALA A 64 5.59 -11.57 10.17
C ALA A 64 5.82 -12.81 9.26
N PRO A 65 4.83 -13.31 8.49
CA PRO A 65 5.05 -14.44 7.60
C PRO A 65 5.98 -14.12 6.42
N ARG A 66 5.93 -12.90 5.85
CA ARG A 66 6.82 -12.45 4.75
C ARG A 66 8.29 -12.48 5.17
N LEU A 67 8.58 -11.97 6.37
CA LEU A 67 9.91 -11.98 6.98
C LEU A 67 10.35 -13.40 7.34
N ALA A 68 9.45 -14.21 7.92
CA ALA A 68 9.74 -15.59 8.29
C ALA A 68 10.15 -16.45 7.08
N ALA A 69 9.55 -16.23 5.90
CA ALA A 69 9.95 -16.87 4.66
C ALA A 69 11.41 -16.54 4.25
N GLY A 70 11.92 -15.37 4.67
CA GLY A 70 13.32 -14.98 4.53
C GLY A 70 14.21 -15.38 5.71
N GLY A 71 13.71 -16.19 6.65
CA GLY A 71 14.38 -16.58 7.88
C GLY A 71 14.43 -15.49 8.95
N TRP A 72 13.72 -14.37 8.78
CA TRP A 72 13.68 -13.27 9.75
C TRP A 72 12.49 -13.37 10.69
N THR A 73 12.72 -13.07 11.96
CA THR A 73 11.67 -12.90 12.97
C THR A 73 11.39 -11.41 13.11
N LEU A 74 10.14 -11.01 12.88
CA LEU A 74 9.68 -9.64 13.15
C LEU A 74 9.79 -9.35 14.65
N LEU A 75 10.46 -8.27 15.02
CA LEU A 75 10.58 -7.82 16.41
C LEU A 75 9.54 -6.77 16.74
N ASN A 76 9.43 -5.75 15.88
CA ASN A 76 8.50 -4.66 16.08
C ASN A 76 8.21 -3.94 14.77
N VAL A 77 6.98 -3.46 14.60
CA VAL A 77 6.65 -2.41 13.63
C VAL A 77 6.74 -1.08 14.36
N LEU A 78 7.61 -0.19 13.90
CA LEU A 78 7.88 1.08 14.58
C LEU A 78 6.79 2.10 14.25
N SER A 79 6.46 2.24 12.98
CA SER A 79 5.41 3.14 12.51
C SER A 79 4.80 2.65 11.19
N THR A 80 3.65 3.22 10.85
CA THR A 80 3.03 3.12 9.54
C THR A 80 2.88 4.53 8.97
N PHE A 81 3.07 4.68 7.66
CA PHE A 81 3.15 5.99 6.99
C PHE A 81 2.77 5.90 5.51
N GLY A 82 2.48 7.04 4.89
CA GLY A 82 2.21 7.15 3.46
C GLY A 82 3.47 7.31 2.61
N PRO A 83 3.33 7.45 1.27
CA PRO A 83 4.46 7.56 0.36
C PRO A 83 5.44 8.69 0.69
N GLU A 84 4.95 9.77 1.29
CA GLU A 84 5.72 10.95 1.69
C GLU A 84 6.86 10.62 2.68
N GLY A 85 6.76 9.54 3.44
CA GLY A 85 7.76 9.14 4.44
C GLY A 85 8.84 8.18 3.94
N LEU A 86 8.81 7.78 2.65
CA LEU A 86 9.69 6.76 2.10
C LEU A 86 11.15 7.22 1.96
N ASP A 87 11.35 8.39 1.36
CA ASP A 87 12.69 8.86 1.00
C ASP A 87 13.58 9.04 2.23
N GLU A 88 13.01 9.53 3.33
CA GLU A 88 13.70 9.71 4.62
C GLU A 88 14.22 8.38 5.21
N ARG A 89 13.58 7.25 4.89
CA ARG A 89 13.88 5.93 5.48
C ARG A 89 14.74 5.04 4.59
N LYS A 90 14.88 5.41 3.31
CA LYS A 90 15.57 4.61 2.29
C LYS A 90 17.01 4.28 2.67
N ALA A 91 17.78 5.30 3.09
CA ALA A 91 19.18 5.11 3.48
C ALA A 91 19.31 4.18 4.71
N SER A 92 18.46 4.37 5.72
CA SER A 92 18.45 3.56 6.94
C SER A 92 18.07 2.10 6.69
N ALA A 93 17.11 1.86 5.78
CA ALA A 93 16.68 0.51 5.41
C ALA A 93 17.68 -0.21 4.49
N GLY A 94 18.44 0.54 3.68
CA GLY A 94 19.47 0.00 2.80
C GLY A 94 18.94 -1.15 1.95
N ARG A 95 19.57 -2.33 2.04
CA ARG A 95 19.16 -3.54 1.27
C ARG A 95 17.79 -4.12 1.65
N TYR A 96 17.14 -3.58 2.67
CA TYR A 96 15.85 -4.02 3.18
C TYR A 96 14.74 -3.01 2.91
N PHE A 97 15.03 -1.97 2.13
CA PHE A 97 14.03 -1.05 1.64
C PHE A 97 13.15 -1.72 0.58
N LEU A 98 11.85 -1.83 0.86
CA LEU A 98 10.80 -2.42 0.02
C LEU A 98 11.10 -3.85 -0.46
N ARG A 99 11.89 -4.59 0.32
CA ARG A 99 12.33 -5.95 -0.04
C ARG A 99 11.34 -7.03 0.39
N TYR A 100 10.81 -6.87 1.59
CA TYR A 100 9.99 -7.89 2.24
C TYR A 100 8.55 -7.55 2.12
#